data_AF-A0A349H9P5-F1
#
_entry.id   AF-A0A349H9P5-F1
#
_cell.length_a   1.000
_cell.length_b   1.000
_cell.length_c   1.000
_cell.angle_alpha   90.00
_cell.angle_beta   90.00
_cell.angle_gamma   90.00
#
_symmetry.space_group_name_H-M   'P 1'
#
loop_
_entity.id
_entity.type
_entity.pdbx_description
1 polymer ?
#
loop_
_entity_poly.entity_id
_entity_poly.type
_entity_poly.pdbx_seq_one_letter_code
_entity_poly.pdbx_strand_id
1 'polypeptide(L)' 'MSLSWYDNPAASLDQKTLAAARERQSQLTKPPGSLGRLEEIGITLAAMQATQHPRIDKVWILSLIHI' A
#
# COMPACT_ATOMS: atom_id res chain seq x y z
N MET A 1 -32.82 4.69 -1.25
CA MET A 1 -31.86 5.73 -0.81
C MET A 1 -30.53 5.43 -1.46
N SER A 2 -30.11 6.25 -2.42
CA SER A 2 -28.79 6.11 -3.06
C SER A 2 -27.75 6.58 -2.06
N LEU A 3 -26.95 5.68 -1.50
CA LEU A 3 -25.75 6.09 -0.78
C LEU A 3 -24.75 6.61 -1.82
N SER A 4 -24.44 7.89 -1.74
CA SER A 4 -23.28 8.49 -2.40
C SER A 4 -22.02 7.87 -1.79
N TRP A 5 -21.55 6.76 -2.37
CA TRP A 5 -20.41 6.02 -1.85
C TRP A 5 -19.13 6.88 -1.74
N TYR A 6 -19.05 7.95 -2.54
CA TYR A 6 -17.99 8.94 -2.56
C TYR A 6 -17.89 9.80 -1.29
N ASP A 7 -18.98 9.92 -0.52
CA ASP A 7 -19.00 10.70 0.71
C ASP A 7 -18.40 9.94 1.90
N ASN A 8 -18.18 8.63 1.75
CA ASN A 8 -17.57 7.81 2.79
C ASN A 8 -16.04 7.98 2.75
N PRO A 9 -15.38 8.35 3.87
CA PRO A 9 -13.94 8.48 3.88
C PRO A 9 -13.25 7.18 3.50
N ALA A 10 -12.06 7.32 2.90
CA ALA A 10 -11.18 6.18 2.68
C ALA A 10 -10.86 5.48 4.01
N ALA A 11 -10.81 4.15 3.98
CA ALA A 11 -10.41 3.38 5.14
C ALA A 11 -8.98 3.73 5.58
N SER A 12 -8.77 3.77 6.89
CA SER A 12 -7.43 3.88 7.47
C SER A 12 -6.58 2.65 7.14
N LEU A 13 -5.26 2.83 7.09
CA LEU A 13 -4.31 1.73 6.88
C LEU A 13 -4.41 0.68 7.98
N ASP A 14 -4.35 -0.60 7.60
CA ASP A 14 -4.34 -1.72 8.54
C ASP A 14 -3.03 -1.76 9.34
N GLN A 15 -3.10 -1.36 10.61
CA GLN A 15 -1.92 -1.23 11.47
C GLN A 15 -1.24 -2.57 11.78
N LYS A 16 -2.00 -3.67 11.81
CA LYS A 16 -1.44 -5.01 12.06
C LYS A 16 -0.56 -5.45 10.89
N THR A 17 -1.06 -5.27 9.68
CA THR A 17 -0.34 -5.57 8.45
C THR A 17 0.86 -4.63 8.27
N LEU A 18 0.72 -3.38 8.68
CA LEU A 18 1.83 -2.41 8.66
C LEU A 18 2.99 -2.88 9.55
N ALA A 19 2.70 -3.32 10.78
CA ALA A 19 3.70 -3.89 11.68
C ALA A 19 4.29 -5.20 11.12
N ALA A 20 3.44 -6.10 10.63
CA ALA A 20 3.85 -7.40 10.11
C ALA A 20 4.69 -7.27 8.81
N ALA A 21 4.44 -6.25 7.98
CA ALA A 21 5.23 -5.97 6.78
C ALA A 21 6.60 -5.35 7.12
N ARG A 22 6.68 -4.50 8.16
CA ARG A 22 7.95 -3.99 8.69
C ARG A 22 8.84 -5.11 9.20
N GLU A 23 8.26 -6.01 9.98
CA GLU A 23 8.98 -7.18 10.49
C GLU A 23 9.44 -8.11 9.36
N ARG A 24 8.59 -8.38 8.37
CA ARG A 24 9.02 -9.15 7.19
C ARG A 24 10.19 -8.48 6.48
N GLN A 25 10.20 -7.16 6.36
CA GLN A 25 11.28 -6.43 5.70
C GLN A 25 12.63 -6.50 6.41
N SER A 26 12.63 -6.63 7.74
CA SER A 26 13.87 -6.78 8.51
C SER A 26 14.45 -8.19 8.46
N GLN A 27 13.64 -9.20 8.12
CA GLN A 27 14.05 -10.60 8.02
C GLN A 27 14.51 -11.03 6.61
N LEU A 28 14.39 -10.16 5.60
CA LEU A 28 14.88 -10.47 4.26
C LEU A 28 16.41 -10.54 4.23
N THR A 29 16.97 -11.34 3.32
CA THR A 29 18.42 -11.52 3.13
C THR A 29 19.15 -10.27 2.61
N LYS A 30 18.45 -9.14 2.46
CA LYS A 30 19.01 -7.86 2.10
C LYS A 30 19.51 -7.14 3.35
N PRO A 31 20.57 -6.34 3.28
CA PRO A 31 20.90 -5.42 4.36
C PRO A 31 19.71 -4.49 4.65
N PRO A 32 19.37 -4.22 5.92
CA PRO A 32 18.36 -3.23 6.27
C PRO A 32 18.60 -1.90 5.56
N GLY A 33 17.55 -1.30 4.98
CA GLY A 33 17.64 -0.02 4.27
C GLY A 33 18.26 -0.06 2.87
N SER A 34 18.73 -1.22 2.39
CA SER A 34 19.34 -1.35 1.04
C SER A 34 18.41 -0.97 -0.11
N LEU A 35 17.09 -1.05 0.07
CA LEU A 35 16.10 -0.63 -0.92
C LEU A 35 15.53 0.78 -0.63
N GLY A 36 15.94 1.40 0.48
CA GLY A 36 15.52 2.75 0.88
C GLY A 36 14.01 2.94 0.84
N ARG A 37 13.54 3.94 0.06
CA ARG A 37 12.12 4.29 -0.09
C ARG A 37 11.24 3.15 -0.61
N LEU A 38 11.79 2.20 -1.36
CA LEU A 38 11.01 1.04 -1.82
C LEU A 38 10.55 0.15 -0.67
N GLU A 39 11.27 0.14 0.46
CA GLU A 39 10.85 -0.59 1.65
C GLU A 39 9.59 0.01 2.25
N GLU A 40 9.57 1.34 2.36
CA GLU A 40 8.42 2.11 2.86
C GLU A 40 7.20 1.94 1.95
N ILE A 41 7.39 2.05 0.63
CA ILE A 41 6.31 1.85 -0.35
C ILE A 41 5.72 0.44 -0.22
N GLY A 42 6.57 -0.58 -0.09
CA GLY A 42 6.11 -1.96 0.11
C GLY A 42 5.30 -2.15 1.39
N ILE A 43 5.72 -1.55 2.49
CA ILE A 43 4.99 -1.58 3.78
C ILE A 43 3.64 -0.88 3.67
N THR A 44 3.59 0.30 3.03
CA THR A 44 2.35 1.06 2.84
C THR A 44 1.36 0.29 1.95
N LEU A 45 1.83 -0.30 0.85
CA LEU A 45 0.98 -1.12 -0.03
C LEU A 45 0.43 -2.36 0.70
N ALA A 46 1.25 -3.00 1.54
CA ALA A 46 0.81 -4.12 2.36
C ALA A 46 -0.37 -3.71 3.26
N ALA A 47 -0.24 -2.57 3.96
CA ALA A 47 -1.28 -2.05 4.84
C ALA A 47 -2.56 -1.58 4.10
N MET A 48 -2.42 -1.06 2.87
CA MET A 48 -3.56 -0.72 2.01
C MET A 48 -4.34 -1.96 1.54
N GLN A 49 -3.64 -3.07 1.31
CA GLN A 49 -4.21 -4.31 0.79
C GLN A 49 -4.53 -5.35 1.88
N ALA A 50 -4.26 -5.04 3.15
CA ALA A 50 -4.39 -5.94 4.30
C ALA A 50 -3.69 -7.31 4.07
N THR A 51 -2.52 -7.31 3.42
CA THR A 51 -1.70 -8.50 3.16
C THR A 51 -0.20 -8.19 3.28
N GLN A 52 0.58 -9.14 3.80
CA GLN A 52 2.05 -9.00 3.88
C GLN A 52 2.76 -9.09 2.51
N HIS A 53 2.07 -9.59 1.49
CA HIS A 53 2.55 -9.77 0.13
C HIS A 53 1.68 -8.96 -0.83
N PRO A 54 1.81 -7.62 -0.84
CA PRO A 54 1.04 -6.78 -1.73
C PRO A 54 1.37 -7.07 -3.19
N ARG A 55 0.37 -6.93 -4.06
CA ARG A 55 0.51 -7.11 -5.51
C ARG A 55 0.02 -5.89 -6.25
N ILE A 56 0.66 -5.58 -7.37
CA ILE A 56 0.22 -4.56 -8.32
C ILE A 56 0.11 -5.23 -9.68
N ASP A 57 -0.96 -6.00 -9.88
CA ASP A 57 -1.17 -6.76 -11.12
C ASP A 57 -1.87 -5.92 -12.20
N LYS A 58 -2.66 -4.90 -11.81
CA LYS A 58 -3.38 -4.01 -12.74
C LYS A 58 -3.12 -2.55 -12.38
N VAL A 59 -2.47 -1.83 -13.29
CA VAL A 59 -2.16 -0.41 -13.15
C VAL A 59 -3.05 0.40 -14.08
N TRP A 60 -3.67 1.44 -13.54
CA TRP A 60 -4.48 2.39 -14.30
C TRP A 60 -3.78 3.75 -14.30
N ILE A 61 -3.51 4.29 -15.48
CA ILE A 61 -2.97 5.65 -15.66
C ILE A 61 -4.05 6.45 -16.37
N LEU A 62 -4.68 7.38 -15.65
CA LEU A 62 -5.66 8.31 -16.22
C LEU A 62 -4.97 9.65 -16.50
N SER A 63 -5.04 10.12 -17.74
CA SER A 63 -4.58 11.47 -18.10
C SER A 63 -5.80 12.33 -18.41
N LEU A 64 -5.91 13.46 -17.73
CA LEU A 64 -6.92 14.49 -17.98
C LEU A 64 -6.29 15.57 -18.85
N ILE A 65 -6.68 15.64 -20.13
CA ILE A 65 -6.32 16.76 -21.01
C ILE A 65 -7.46 17.78 -20.92
N HIS A 66 -7.14 18.96 -20.44
CA HIS A 66 -8.04 20.11 -20.53
C HIS A 66 -8.03 20.60 -21.98
N ILE A 67 -9.18 20.51 -22.66
CA ILE A 67 -9.47 21.31 -23.87
C ILE A 67 -9.94 22.68 -23.39
#